data_AF-A0A1W1XDL5-F1
#
_entry.id   AF-A0A1W1XDL5-F1
#
_cell.length_a   1.000
_cell.length_b   1.000
_cell.length_c   1.000
_cell.angle_alpha   90.00
_cell.angle_beta   90.00
_cell.angle_gamma   90.00
#
_symmetry.space_group_name_H-M   'P 1'
#
loop_
_entity.id
_entity.type
_entity.pdbx_description
1 polymer ?
#
loop_
_entity_poly.entity_id
_entity_poly.type
_entity_poly.pdbx_seq_one_letter_code
_entity_poly.pdbx_strand_id
1 'polypeptide(L)'
;MTATIRSEPAPAKAKGILALMGSGELTATMVEVHKALLRRCGTRPLAVFLDTPAGFQLNVDEISRRAQDYFSQRVGYPLQVASIKSRDALETPEGRRALDLLQAADVILVGPGSPSYAVRHWVGTPVPEIFKNHLLKGGVLTAASAAALTLGLRTLPVYEIYKVGADLHWAPGLDVLGFLGIRAVVVPHWNNAEGGTHDTRFCYMGRERFQRLQAMLPDETAVLGIDEHTAVLLDWEAGRGTVKGLGKCTLRRPTGGLAPRRVERVFASDATFRLEVLCAGAEDDEAETCAAPETEKATGDQGDREFPESLGEVDFWSRVRQLESTFRESMAGRNSHGAAAALLGLDMLLWQAQEMGLAPEEIAQAREIFREWLVAVAQRLALSKEDKAGILAPVVDRLLEWRRERREEHDWGTADGIRNALAEGGVLVEDTPDGPRWRVR
;
A
#
# COMPACT_ATOMS: atom_id res chain seq x y z
N MET A 1 -23.22 -46.86 -10.46
CA MET A 1 -23.71 -45.49 -10.22
C MET A 1 -22.57 -44.53 -10.54
N THR A 2 -22.59 -44.02 -11.76
CA THR A 2 -21.58 -43.11 -12.32
C THR A 2 -21.73 -41.76 -11.64
N ALA A 3 -20.74 -41.36 -10.85
CA ALA A 3 -20.71 -40.05 -10.22
C ALA A 3 -20.58 -38.98 -11.32
N THR A 4 -21.64 -38.20 -11.50
CA THR A 4 -21.64 -37.03 -12.37
C THR A 4 -20.66 -36.01 -11.80
N ILE A 5 -19.46 -35.95 -12.40
CA ILE A 5 -18.52 -34.84 -12.21
C ILE A 5 -19.26 -33.58 -12.66
N ARG A 6 -19.75 -32.79 -11.71
CA ARG A 6 -20.24 -31.45 -12.01
C ARG A 6 -19.03 -30.66 -12.48
N SER A 7 -18.96 -30.39 -13.79
CA SER A 7 -18.01 -29.45 -14.36
C SER A 7 -18.16 -28.12 -13.61
N GLU A 8 -17.09 -27.65 -12.97
CA GLU A 8 -17.04 -26.30 -12.44
C GLU A 8 -17.34 -25.30 -13.57
N PRO A 9 -18.14 -24.25 -13.32
CA PRO A 9 -18.42 -23.25 -14.34
C PRO A 9 -17.11 -22.61 -14.82
N ALA A 10 -16.96 -22.45 -16.13
CA ALA A 10 -15.81 -21.76 -16.70
C ALA A 10 -15.65 -20.36 -16.07
N PRO A 11 -14.42 -19.91 -15.78
CA PRO A 11 -14.20 -18.63 -15.11
C PRO A 11 -14.84 -17.49 -15.89
N ALA A 12 -15.55 -16.61 -15.19
CA ALA A 12 -16.21 -15.48 -15.83
C ALA A 12 -15.14 -14.55 -16.47
N LYS A 13 -15.35 -14.16 -17.73
CA LYS A 13 -14.44 -13.23 -18.45
C LYS A 13 -14.55 -11.82 -17.87
N ALA A 14 -13.91 -11.58 -16.74
CA ALA A 14 -13.79 -10.25 -16.17
C ALA A 14 -12.87 -9.37 -17.01
N LYS A 15 -13.08 -8.06 -16.91
CA LYS A 15 -12.24 -7.03 -17.56
C LYS A 15 -11.68 -6.00 -16.57
N GLY A 16 -12.17 -6.03 -15.34
CA GLY A 16 -11.84 -5.08 -14.30
C GLY A 16 -10.54 -5.42 -13.58
N ILE A 17 -10.15 -4.50 -12.69
CA ILE A 17 -8.98 -4.65 -11.85
C ILE A 17 -9.42 -4.83 -10.40
N LEU A 18 -8.92 -5.87 -9.76
CA LEU A 18 -9.03 -6.05 -8.32
C LEU A 18 -7.70 -5.66 -7.66
N ALA A 19 -7.72 -4.59 -6.87
CA ALA A 19 -6.59 -4.14 -6.07
C ALA A 19 -6.75 -4.61 -4.62
N LEU A 20 -5.90 -5.54 -4.19
CA LEU A 20 -5.86 -6.04 -2.81
C LEU A 20 -4.72 -5.35 -2.06
N MET A 21 -5.03 -4.62 -0.99
CA MET A 21 -4.03 -3.91 -0.19
C MET A 21 -3.84 -4.55 1.18
N GLY A 22 -2.59 -4.81 1.55
CA GLY A 22 -2.25 -5.39 2.85
C GLY A 22 -2.46 -4.41 4.00
N SER A 23 -2.10 -3.14 3.83
CA SER A 23 -2.43 -2.03 4.71
C SER A 23 -2.08 -0.70 4.04
N GLY A 24 -2.35 0.42 4.73
CA GLY A 24 -1.83 1.73 4.32
C GLY A 24 -2.56 2.33 3.12
N GLU A 25 -3.80 1.92 2.89
CA GLU A 25 -4.64 2.33 1.76
C GLU A 25 -4.89 3.84 1.69
N LEU A 26 -4.78 4.55 2.81
CA LEU A 26 -4.85 6.02 2.90
C LEU A 26 -3.52 6.66 3.31
N THR A 27 -2.38 6.05 2.96
CA THR A 27 -1.03 6.56 3.27
C THR A 27 -0.30 7.05 2.03
N ALA A 28 0.82 7.77 2.22
CA ALA A 28 1.59 8.33 1.11
C ALA A 28 2.10 7.26 0.12
N THR A 29 2.36 6.04 0.59
CA THR A 29 2.88 4.94 -0.23
C THR A 29 1.87 4.45 -1.28
N MET A 30 0.57 4.72 -1.10
CA MET A 30 -0.50 4.26 -2.00
C MET A 30 -1.03 5.34 -2.95
N VAL A 31 -0.54 6.58 -2.85
CA VAL A 31 -1.03 7.71 -3.67
C VAL A 31 -0.90 7.40 -5.17
N GLU A 32 0.28 6.98 -5.61
CA GLU A 32 0.51 6.69 -7.03
C GLU A 32 -0.21 5.44 -7.53
N VAL A 33 -0.48 4.48 -6.63
CA VAL A 33 -1.32 3.31 -6.94
C VAL A 33 -2.76 3.75 -7.21
N HIS A 34 -3.35 4.56 -6.34
CA HIS A 34 -4.71 5.11 -6.55
C HIS A 34 -4.80 5.95 -7.81
N LYS A 35 -3.82 6.82 -8.08
CA LYS A 35 -3.80 7.60 -9.34
C LYS A 35 -3.71 6.70 -10.57
N ALA A 36 -2.91 5.63 -10.53
CA ALA A 36 -2.81 4.69 -11.64
C ALA A 36 -4.12 3.94 -11.89
N LEU A 37 -4.81 3.53 -10.83
CA LEU A 37 -6.12 2.89 -10.90
C LEU A 37 -7.19 3.84 -11.45
N LEU A 38 -7.25 5.09 -10.99
CA LEU A 38 -8.17 6.10 -11.51
C LEU A 38 -7.98 6.35 -13.01
N ARG A 39 -6.73 6.44 -13.48
CA ARG A 39 -6.42 6.65 -14.91
C ARG A 39 -6.95 5.53 -15.80
N ARG A 40 -7.17 4.32 -15.28
CA ARG A 40 -7.73 3.21 -16.06
C ARG A 40 -9.21 3.36 -16.38
N CYS A 41 -9.96 4.06 -15.54
CA CYS A 41 -11.39 4.25 -15.70
C CYS A 41 -11.76 5.49 -16.55
N GLY A 42 -10.79 6.04 -17.30
CA GLY A 42 -11.01 7.17 -18.20
C GLY A 42 -10.80 8.54 -17.55
N THR A 43 -11.39 9.58 -18.14
CA THR A 43 -11.06 10.98 -17.83
C THR A 43 -11.68 11.51 -16.54
N ARG A 44 -12.84 10.99 -16.13
CA ARG A 44 -13.58 11.43 -14.93
C ARG A 44 -14.36 10.27 -14.28
N PRO A 45 -13.68 9.22 -13.80
CA PRO A 45 -14.34 8.12 -13.13
C PRO A 45 -15.06 8.53 -11.84
N LEU A 46 -16.21 7.92 -11.57
CA LEU A 46 -16.89 8.02 -10.29
C LEU A 46 -16.19 7.12 -9.26
N ALA A 47 -15.45 7.74 -8.34
CA ALA A 47 -14.80 7.06 -7.22
C ALA A 47 -15.71 7.08 -5.98
N VAL A 48 -15.95 5.90 -5.40
CA VAL A 48 -16.86 5.69 -4.27
C VAL A 48 -16.16 4.92 -3.15
N PHE A 49 -16.31 5.42 -1.93
CA PHE A 49 -15.89 4.77 -0.69
C PHE A 49 -17.06 4.03 -0.05
N LEU A 50 -16.85 2.77 0.32
CA LEU A 50 -17.81 1.96 1.06
C LEU A 50 -17.34 1.75 2.51
N ASP A 51 -18.16 2.18 3.46
CA ASP A 51 -17.82 2.29 4.88
C ASP A 51 -18.30 1.12 5.75
N THR A 52 -19.02 0.15 5.16
CA THR A 52 -19.62 -0.98 5.89
C THR A 52 -18.66 -1.70 6.84
N PRO A 53 -17.38 -1.99 6.48
CA PRO A 53 -16.50 -2.72 7.40
C PRO A 53 -16.27 -2.01 8.74
N ALA A 54 -16.34 -0.67 8.75
CA ALA A 54 -16.26 0.14 9.96
C ALA A 54 -17.63 0.56 10.52
N GLY A 55 -18.74 0.06 9.97
CA GLY A 55 -20.10 0.49 10.33
C GLY A 55 -20.49 0.29 11.79
N PHE A 56 -19.78 -0.58 12.53
CA PHE A 56 -19.94 -0.74 13.98
C PHE A 56 -19.24 0.33 14.82
N GLN A 57 -18.33 1.11 14.23
CA GLN A 57 -17.54 2.10 14.95
C GLN A 57 -18.31 3.41 15.09
N LEU A 58 -18.24 4.01 16.29
CA LEU A 58 -18.90 5.29 16.58
C LEU A 58 -18.37 6.45 15.72
N ASN A 59 -17.14 6.34 15.21
CA ASN A 59 -16.48 7.33 14.38
C ASN A 59 -16.46 6.97 12.88
N VAL A 60 -17.36 6.10 12.40
CA VAL A 60 -17.41 5.70 10.98
C VAL A 60 -17.51 6.90 10.02
N ASP A 61 -18.27 7.93 10.38
CA ASP A 61 -18.39 9.14 9.54
C ASP A 61 -17.07 9.92 9.46
N GLU A 62 -16.25 9.87 10.52
CA GLU A 62 -14.90 10.44 10.51
C GLU A 62 -13.95 9.61 9.64
N ILE A 63 -14.04 8.28 9.68
CA ILE A 63 -13.26 7.38 8.82
C ILE A 63 -13.57 7.68 7.34
N SER A 64 -14.84 7.78 7.00
CA SER A 64 -15.29 8.15 5.64
C SER A 64 -14.77 9.54 5.24
N ARG A 65 -14.85 10.53 6.13
CA ARG A 65 -14.32 11.88 5.86
C ARG A 65 -12.81 11.87 5.63
N ARG A 66 -12.05 11.13 6.44
CA ARG A 66 -10.58 10.98 6.27
C ARG A 66 -10.23 10.37 4.91
N ALA A 67 -11.02 9.41 4.42
CA ALA A 67 -10.84 8.88 3.07
C ALA A 67 -11.07 9.94 1.99
N GLN A 68 -12.12 10.76 2.12
CA GLN A 68 -12.39 11.87 1.21
C GLN A 68 -11.29 12.95 1.26
N ASP A 69 -10.82 13.32 2.45
CA ASP A 69 -9.73 14.28 2.64
C ASP A 69 -8.44 13.77 2.03
N TYR A 70 -8.10 12.50 2.25
CA TYR A 70 -6.93 11.88 1.62
C TYR A 70 -7.02 11.91 0.08
N PHE A 71 -8.17 11.52 -0.49
CA PHE A 71 -8.34 11.51 -1.94
C PHE A 71 -8.27 12.92 -2.53
N SER A 72 -8.93 13.89 -1.92
CA SER A 72 -8.91 15.28 -2.41
C SER A 72 -7.55 15.95 -2.26
N GLN A 73 -6.88 15.78 -1.11
CA GLN A 73 -5.64 16.52 -0.77
C GLN A 73 -4.36 15.81 -1.24
N ARG A 74 -4.33 14.47 -1.26
CA ARG A 74 -3.12 13.70 -1.58
C ARG A 74 -3.18 13.06 -2.96
N VAL A 75 -4.30 12.41 -3.29
CA VAL A 75 -4.49 11.79 -4.61
C VAL A 75 -4.81 12.85 -5.66
N GLY A 76 -5.46 13.95 -5.25
CA GLY A 76 -5.90 15.02 -6.15
C GLY A 76 -7.17 14.67 -6.92
N TYR A 77 -8.05 13.86 -6.33
CA TYR A 77 -9.27 13.37 -6.98
C TYR A 77 -10.45 13.32 -5.99
N PRO A 78 -11.69 13.66 -6.38
CA PRO A 78 -12.84 13.58 -5.48
C PRO A 78 -13.25 12.13 -5.18
N LEU A 79 -13.69 11.88 -3.95
CA LEU A 79 -14.22 10.59 -3.51
C LEU A 79 -15.61 10.79 -2.89
N GLN A 80 -16.61 10.07 -3.39
CA GLN A 80 -17.95 10.05 -2.78
C GLN A 80 -18.06 8.92 -1.77
N VAL A 81 -19.03 8.99 -0.86
CA VAL A 81 -19.25 7.96 0.17
C VAL A 81 -20.60 7.30 -0.07
N ALA A 82 -20.59 5.99 -0.34
CA ALA A 82 -21.77 5.14 -0.29
C ALA A 82 -21.90 4.60 1.13
N SER A 83 -22.60 5.35 2.00
CA SER A 83 -22.72 4.97 3.41
C SER A 83 -23.74 3.85 3.60
N ILE A 84 -23.25 2.64 3.84
CA ILE A 84 -24.05 1.43 4.08
C ILE A 84 -23.49 0.79 5.35
N LYS A 85 -23.73 1.42 6.50
CA LYS A 85 -23.13 1.03 7.79
C LYS A 85 -23.59 -0.35 8.26
N SER A 86 -24.81 -0.75 7.90
CA SER A 86 -25.37 -2.06 8.24
C SER A 86 -26.35 -2.51 7.16
N ARG A 87 -26.79 -3.77 7.26
CA ARG A 87 -27.81 -4.34 6.38
C ARG A 87 -29.12 -3.54 6.49
N ASP A 88 -29.55 -3.25 7.71
CA ASP A 88 -30.80 -2.55 7.99
C ASP A 88 -30.79 -1.13 7.42
N ALA A 89 -29.60 -0.53 7.26
CA ALA A 89 -29.46 0.78 6.62
C ALA A 89 -30.01 0.77 5.18
N LEU A 90 -29.97 -0.36 4.46
CA LEU A 90 -30.49 -0.50 3.09
C LEU A 90 -32.01 -0.37 2.99
N GLU A 91 -32.74 -0.49 4.09
CA GLU A 91 -34.21 -0.35 4.10
C GLU A 91 -34.64 1.13 4.04
N THR A 92 -33.71 2.04 4.34
CA THR A 92 -33.93 3.49 4.31
C THR A 92 -33.80 4.07 2.90
N PRO A 93 -34.45 5.21 2.59
CA PRO A 93 -34.22 5.94 1.33
C PRO A 93 -32.75 6.31 1.12
N GLU A 94 -32.03 6.66 2.18
CA GLU A 94 -30.62 7.04 2.16
C GLU A 94 -29.74 5.83 1.79
N GLY A 95 -29.99 4.67 2.40
CA GLY A 95 -29.27 3.44 2.08
C GLY A 95 -29.53 2.95 0.66
N ARG A 96 -30.76 3.11 0.14
CA ARG A 96 -31.06 2.82 -1.27
C ARG A 96 -30.26 3.73 -2.22
N ARG A 97 -30.19 5.03 -1.93
CA ARG A 97 -29.35 5.97 -2.71
C ARG A 97 -27.86 5.64 -2.63
N ALA A 98 -27.37 5.21 -1.45
CA ALA A 98 -25.99 4.78 -1.29
C ALA A 98 -25.70 3.51 -2.10
N LEU A 99 -26.65 2.59 -2.19
CA LEU A 99 -26.54 1.39 -3.03
C LEU A 99 -26.53 1.75 -4.53
N ASP A 100 -27.39 2.66 -4.97
CA ASP A 100 -27.40 3.15 -6.35
C ASP A 100 -26.07 3.82 -6.71
N LEU A 101 -25.52 4.63 -5.78
CA LEU A 101 -24.20 5.25 -5.93
C LEU A 101 -23.09 4.21 -6.05
N LEU A 102 -23.11 3.17 -5.22
CA LEU A 102 -22.16 2.07 -5.29
C LEU A 102 -22.24 1.32 -6.62
N GLN A 103 -23.45 1.09 -7.14
CA GLN A 103 -23.68 0.40 -8.40
C GLN A 103 -23.22 1.21 -9.62
N ALA A 104 -23.27 2.54 -9.53
CA ALA A 104 -22.82 3.45 -10.59
C ALA A 104 -21.31 3.74 -10.57
N ALA A 105 -20.59 3.30 -9.53
CA ALA A 105 -19.17 3.59 -9.36
C ALA A 105 -18.33 3.00 -10.50
N ASP A 106 -17.27 3.72 -10.89
CA ASP A 106 -16.21 3.22 -11.77
C ASP A 106 -15.02 2.69 -10.95
N VAL A 107 -14.80 3.28 -9.78
CA VAL A 107 -13.80 2.86 -8.79
C VAL A 107 -14.47 2.72 -7.44
N ILE A 108 -14.39 1.54 -6.84
CA ILE A 108 -14.88 1.26 -5.49
C ILE A 108 -13.68 1.09 -4.58
N LEU A 109 -13.57 1.88 -3.52
CA LEU A 109 -12.64 1.68 -2.42
C LEU A 109 -13.41 1.21 -1.19
N VAL A 110 -13.05 0.05 -0.67
CA VAL A 110 -13.68 -0.50 0.53
C VAL A 110 -12.77 -0.26 1.73
N GLY A 111 -13.32 0.43 2.73
CA GLY A 111 -12.58 0.91 3.89
C GLY A 111 -12.11 -0.17 4.88
N PRO A 112 -11.30 0.24 5.88
CA PRO A 112 -10.85 -0.64 6.94
C PRO A 112 -11.99 -0.99 7.90
N GLY A 113 -11.78 -1.99 8.78
CA GLY A 113 -12.72 -2.31 9.84
C GLY A 113 -12.71 -3.78 10.23
N SER A 114 -13.89 -4.39 10.35
CA SER A 114 -14.04 -5.81 10.70
C SER A 114 -14.47 -6.65 9.48
N PRO A 115 -13.71 -7.71 9.13
CA PRO A 115 -14.07 -8.59 8.02
C PRO A 115 -15.36 -9.38 8.29
N SER A 116 -15.54 -9.90 9.51
CA SER A 116 -16.72 -10.66 9.92
C SER A 116 -17.97 -9.78 9.94
N TYR A 117 -17.85 -8.55 10.41
CA TYR A 117 -18.93 -7.55 10.38
C TYR A 117 -19.36 -7.26 8.94
N ALA A 118 -18.39 -6.96 8.07
CA ALA A 118 -18.64 -6.66 6.66
C ALA A 118 -19.39 -7.80 5.95
N VAL A 119 -18.88 -9.04 6.05
CA VAL A 119 -19.54 -10.21 5.46
C VAL A 119 -20.97 -10.38 5.99
N ARG A 120 -21.18 -10.29 7.31
CA ARG A 120 -22.52 -10.43 7.90
C ARG A 120 -23.51 -9.41 7.34
N HIS A 121 -23.06 -8.18 7.10
CA HIS A 121 -23.93 -7.11 6.60
C HIS A 121 -24.10 -7.11 5.08
N TRP A 122 -23.20 -7.72 4.31
CA TRP A 122 -23.30 -7.81 2.85
C TRP A 122 -23.95 -9.09 2.33
N VAL A 123 -23.74 -10.24 2.98
CA VAL A 123 -24.36 -11.50 2.56
C VAL A 123 -25.88 -11.36 2.56
N GLY A 124 -26.52 -11.80 1.48
CA GLY A 124 -27.97 -11.67 1.30
C GLY A 124 -28.44 -10.28 0.89
N THR A 125 -27.52 -9.36 0.58
CA THR A 125 -27.81 -8.04 -0.01
C THR A 125 -27.28 -7.97 -1.45
N PRO A 126 -27.59 -6.92 -2.23
CA PRO A 126 -27.04 -6.76 -3.58
C PRO A 126 -25.52 -6.47 -3.64
N VAL A 127 -24.87 -6.10 -2.53
CA VAL A 127 -23.45 -5.65 -2.53
C VAL A 127 -22.48 -6.67 -3.15
N PRO A 128 -22.50 -7.97 -2.80
CA PRO A 128 -21.58 -8.95 -3.41
C PRO A 128 -21.75 -9.08 -4.93
N GLU A 129 -22.99 -9.01 -5.42
CA GLU A 129 -23.27 -9.05 -6.86
C GLU A 129 -22.86 -7.74 -7.54
N ILE A 130 -22.93 -6.60 -6.86
CA ILE A 130 -22.35 -5.34 -7.36
C ILE A 130 -20.85 -5.50 -7.56
N PHE A 131 -20.10 -6.06 -6.59
CA PHE A 131 -18.66 -6.28 -6.75
C PHE A 131 -18.31 -7.18 -7.94
N LYS A 132 -19.01 -8.31 -8.09
CA LYS A 132 -18.81 -9.22 -9.23
C LYS A 132 -19.10 -8.52 -10.56
N ASN A 133 -20.26 -7.86 -10.67
CA ASN A 133 -20.66 -7.15 -11.89
C ASN A 133 -19.74 -5.97 -12.20
N HIS A 134 -19.23 -5.28 -11.18
CA HIS A 134 -18.26 -4.20 -11.31
C HIS A 134 -16.99 -4.69 -12.01
N LEU A 135 -16.43 -5.81 -11.54
CA LEU A 135 -15.25 -6.44 -12.14
C LEU A 135 -15.52 -7.01 -13.54
N LEU A 136 -16.72 -7.53 -13.81
CA LEU A 136 -17.09 -7.97 -15.16
C LEU A 136 -17.12 -6.82 -16.17
N LYS A 137 -17.58 -5.65 -15.75
CA LYS A 137 -17.77 -4.48 -16.62
C LYS A 137 -16.49 -3.68 -16.88
N GLY A 138 -15.39 -4.00 -16.22
CA GLY A 138 -14.13 -3.26 -16.37
C GLY A 138 -13.86 -2.25 -15.24
N GLY A 139 -14.67 -2.25 -14.18
CA GLY A 139 -14.47 -1.37 -13.03
C GLY A 139 -13.26 -1.76 -12.18
N VAL A 140 -12.81 -0.81 -11.35
CA VAL A 140 -11.74 -1.05 -10.36
C VAL A 140 -12.36 -1.27 -8.98
N LEU A 141 -12.07 -2.42 -8.36
CA LEU A 141 -12.40 -2.68 -6.95
C LEU A 141 -11.11 -2.69 -6.13
N THR A 142 -10.99 -1.79 -5.17
CA THR A 142 -9.90 -1.73 -4.21
C THR A 142 -10.41 -2.17 -2.85
N ALA A 143 -9.85 -3.27 -2.32
CA ALA A 143 -10.17 -3.80 -1.01
C ALA A 143 -8.91 -3.85 -0.16
N ALA A 144 -8.93 -3.16 0.98
CA ALA A 144 -7.80 -3.05 1.89
C ALA A 144 -8.08 -3.75 3.22
N SER A 145 -7.04 -4.35 3.82
CA SER A 145 -7.10 -4.91 5.17
C SER A 145 -8.35 -5.81 5.36
N ALA A 146 -9.23 -5.47 6.30
CA ALA A 146 -10.48 -6.16 6.57
C ALA A 146 -11.34 -6.45 5.33
N ALA A 147 -11.41 -5.53 4.37
CA ALA A 147 -12.18 -5.75 3.15
C ALA A 147 -11.56 -6.83 2.26
N ALA A 148 -10.22 -6.87 2.16
CA ALA A 148 -9.51 -7.85 1.34
C ALA A 148 -9.79 -9.29 1.79
N LEU A 149 -9.84 -9.52 3.12
CA LEU A 149 -10.19 -10.80 3.74
C LEU A 149 -11.54 -11.33 3.30
N THR A 150 -12.51 -10.44 3.05
CA THR A 150 -13.88 -10.84 2.70
C THR A 150 -14.00 -11.45 1.30
N LEU A 151 -13.06 -11.18 0.40
CA LEU A 151 -13.20 -11.51 -1.03
C LEU A 151 -12.86 -12.97 -1.38
N GLY A 152 -12.19 -13.68 -0.48
CA GLY A 152 -11.86 -15.09 -0.66
C GLY A 152 -13.02 -16.04 -0.39
N LEU A 153 -12.75 -17.34 -0.56
CA LEU A 153 -13.68 -18.43 -0.24
C LEU A 153 -14.06 -18.42 1.26
N ARG A 154 -13.08 -18.08 2.11
CA ARG A 154 -13.21 -17.96 3.56
C ARG A 154 -12.64 -16.61 3.99
N THR A 155 -13.14 -16.10 5.11
CA THR A 155 -12.64 -14.88 5.76
C THR A 155 -12.17 -15.19 7.18
N LEU A 156 -11.11 -14.51 7.62
CA LEU A 156 -10.57 -14.65 8.97
C LEU A 156 -11.31 -13.69 9.93
N PRO A 157 -11.96 -14.18 11.00
CA PRO A 157 -12.60 -13.33 12.01
C PRO A 157 -11.54 -12.81 13.00
N VAL A 158 -10.79 -11.80 12.55
CA VAL A 158 -9.58 -11.29 13.24
C VAL A 158 -9.88 -10.82 14.66
N TYR A 159 -10.91 -10.01 14.87
CA TYR A 159 -11.20 -9.46 16.21
C TYR A 159 -11.71 -10.51 17.17
N GLU A 160 -12.54 -11.43 16.69
CA GLU A 160 -13.06 -12.53 17.49
C GLU A 160 -11.93 -13.44 17.97
N ILE A 161 -10.99 -13.80 17.09
CA ILE A 161 -9.86 -14.66 17.46
C ILE A 161 -8.81 -13.90 18.28
N TYR A 162 -8.36 -12.74 17.78
CA TYR A 162 -7.22 -12.02 18.36
C TYR A 162 -7.57 -11.21 19.61
N LYS A 163 -8.75 -10.56 19.65
CA LYS A 163 -9.14 -9.66 20.74
C LYS A 163 -10.07 -10.32 21.74
N VAL A 164 -11.05 -11.11 21.28
CA VAL A 164 -12.02 -11.77 22.17
C VAL A 164 -11.47 -13.11 22.70
N GLY A 165 -10.60 -13.78 21.93
CA GLY A 165 -10.02 -15.06 22.32
C GLY A 165 -10.87 -16.27 21.91
N ALA A 166 -11.67 -16.14 20.86
CA ALA A 166 -12.41 -17.26 20.29
C ALA A 166 -11.47 -18.33 19.70
N ASP A 167 -11.95 -19.57 19.61
CA ASP A 167 -11.24 -20.67 18.96
C ASP A 167 -10.91 -20.36 17.50
N LEU A 168 -9.83 -20.95 16.99
CA LEU A 168 -9.41 -20.79 15.60
C LEU A 168 -10.46 -21.35 14.65
N HIS A 169 -11.00 -20.50 13.77
CA HIS A 169 -11.97 -20.90 12.77
C HIS A 169 -11.96 -19.96 11.55
N TRP A 170 -12.52 -20.45 10.45
CA TRP A 170 -12.78 -19.67 9.25
C TRP A 170 -14.27 -19.39 9.10
N ALA A 171 -14.64 -18.12 8.93
CA ALA A 171 -16.00 -17.77 8.54
C ALA A 171 -16.18 -17.88 7.00
N PRO A 172 -17.41 -18.04 6.49
CA PRO A 172 -17.68 -17.94 5.05
C PRO A 172 -17.23 -16.58 4.50
N GLY A 173 -16.54 -16.56 3.36
CA GLY A 173 -16.24 -15.32 2.63
C GLY A 173 -17.34 -14.97 1.62
N LEU A 174 -17.15 -13.88 0.87
CA LEU A 174 -18.03 -13.49 -0.23
C LEU A 174 -17.76 -14.28 -1.52
N ASP A 175 -16.61 -14.97 -1.59
CA ASP A 175 -16.18 -15.79 -2.73
C ASP A 175 -16.18 -15.04 -4.07
N VAL A 176 -15.77 -13.77 -4.04
CA VAL A 176 -15.57 -12.94 -5.25
C VAL A 176 -14.39 -13.46 -6.06
N LEU A 177 -13.32 -13.92 -5.40
CA LEU A 177 -12.19 -14.56 -6.07
C LEU A 177 -12.58 -15.89 -6.74
N GLY A 178 -13.38 -16.72 -6.08
CA GLY A 178 -13.86 -17.98 -6.65
C GLY A 178 -14.70 -17.76 -7.90
N PHE A 179 -15.55 -16.72 -7.90
CA PHE A 179 -16.29 -16.28 -9.09
C PHE A 179 -15.38 -15.92 -10.29
N LEU A 180 -14.16 -15.45 -10.02
CA LEU A 180 -13.16 -15.10 -11.03
C LEU A 180 -12.19 -16.24 -11.36
N GLY A 181 -12.44 -17.46 -10.85
CA GLY A 181 -11.63 -18.64 -11.08
C GLY A 181 -10.47 -18.84 -10.10
N ILE A 182 -10.36 -18.02 -9.05
CA ILE A 182 -9.28 -18.10 -8.06
C ILE A 182 -9.80 -18.67 -6.75
N ARG A 183 -9.43 -19.92 -6.46
CA ARG A 183 -9.77 -20.58 -5.19
C ARG A 183 -8.75 -20.23 -4.09
N ALA A 184 -8.95 -19.08 -3.44
CA ALA A 184 -8.02 -18.58 -2.43
C ALA A 184 -8.68 -17.91 -1.23
N VAL A 185 -7.90 -17.77 -0.16
CA VAL A 185 -8.10 -16.79 0.91
C VAL A 185 -7.05 -15.68 0.79
N VAL A 186 -7.42 -14.46 1.15
CA VAL A 186 -6.50 -13.31 1.17
C VAL A 186 -6.14 -13.01 2.62
N VAL A 187 -4.85 -12.82 2.90
CA VAL A 187 -4.34 -12.52 4.24
C VAL A 187 -3.50 -11.24 4.17
N PRO A 188 -4.12 -10.07 4.42
CA PRO A 188 -3.40 -8.80 4.54
C PRO A 188 -2.55 -8.79 5.81
N HIS A 189 -1.77 -7.72 6.04
CA HIS A 189 -0.94 -7.62 7.24
C HIS A 189 -0.04 -8.87 7.43
N TRP A 190 0.49 -9.40 6.32
CA TRP A 190 1.20 -10.68 6.30
C TRP A 190 2.48 -10.65 7.15
N ASN A 191 3.23 -9.54 7.06
CA ASN A 191 4.43 -9.26 7.84
C ASN A 191 4.19 -8.39 9.07
N ASN A 192 2.93 -8.27 9.54
CA ASN A 192 2.60 -7.39 10.67
C ASN A 192 3.51 -7.64 11.88
N ALA A 193 3.94 -6.53 12.48
CA ALA A 193 4.88 -6.49 13.59
C ALA A 193 4.37 -5.60 14.74
N GLU A 194 3.08 -5.27 14.77
CA GLU A 194 2.51 -4.38 15.80
C GLU A 194 2.51 -4.99 17.21
N GLY A 195 2.72 -6.31 17.32
CA GLY A 195 2.76 -7.02 18.59
C GLY A 195 3.91 -6.61 19.50
N GLY A 196 5.02 -6.10 18.97
CA GLY A 196 6.18 -5.64 19.74
C GLY A 196 6.96 -6.78 20.39
N THR A 197 6.34 -7.48 21.35
CA THR A 197 6.92 -8.57 22.16
C THR A 197 6.38 -9.96 21.79
N HIS A 198 5.44 -10.03 20.83
CA HIS A 198 4.83 -11.28 20.41
C HIS A 198 4.51 -11.27 18.91
N ASP A 199 4.47 -12.48 18.33
CA ASP A 199 4.26 -12.67 16.89
C ASP A 199 2.83 -12.29 16.46
N THR A 200 2.74 -11.28 15.60
CA THR A 200 1.48 -10.77 15.04
C THR A 200 1.42 -10.91 13.52
N ARG A 201 2.38 -11.61 12.92
CA ARG A 201 2.38 -11.90 11.49
C ARG A 201 1.12 -12.65 11.07
N PHE A 202 0.83 -12.63 9.78
CA PHE A 202 -0.32 -13.31 9.18
C PHE A 202 -1.65 -12.77 9.75
N CYS A 203 -1.82 -11.44 9.72
CA CYS A 203 -3.03 -10.75 10.18
C CYS A 203 -3.35 -10.99 11.66
N TYR A 204 -2.39 -10.64 12.55
CA TYR A 204 -2.48 -10.76 14.01
C TYR A 204 -2.59 -12.19 14.56
N MET A 205 -2.41 -13.22 13.73
CA MET A 205 -2.51 -14.60 14.18
C MET A 205 -1.19 -15.13 14.76
N GLY A 206 -0.06 -14.61 14.29
CA GLY A 206 1.25 -15.21 14.52
C GLY A 206 1.39 -16.56 13.81
N ARG A 207 2.63 -17.01 13.67
CA ARG A 207 2.97 -18.22 12.90
C ARG A 207 2.22 -19.47 13.38
N GLU A 208 2.20 -19.69 14.70
CA GLU A 208 1.66 -20.92 15.30
C GLU A 208 0.14 -21.05 15.13
N ARG A 209 -0.63 -19.97 15.31
CA ARG A 209 -2.09 -20.01 15.08
C ARG A 209 -2.40 -20.05 13.59
N PHE A 210 -1.64 -19.31 12.77
CA PHE A 210 -1.87 -19.28 11.33
C PHE A 210 -1.62 -20.63 10.67
N GLN A 211 -0.59 -21.39 11.09
CA GLN A 211 -0.36 -22.75 10.59
C GLN A 211 -1.57 -23.68 10.85
N ARG A 212 -2.15 -23.61 12.05
CA ARG A 212 -3.37 -24.36 12.41
C ARG A 212 -4.57 -23.91 11.59
N LEU A 213 -4.78 -22.61 11.43
CA LEU A 213 -5.82 -22.06 10.56
C LEU A 213 -5.64 -22.53 9.11
N GLN A 214 -4.42 -22.52 8.58
CA GLN A 214 -4.13 -22.94 7.21
C GLN A 214 -4.42 -24.44 7.00
N ALA A 215 -4.23 -25.28 8.02
CA ALA A 215 -4.59 -26.70 7.99
C ALA A 215 -6.11 -26.94 8.02
N MET A 216 -6.91 -25.96 8.46
CA MET A 216 -8.38 -26.04 8.45
C MET A 216 -9.00 -25.62 7.10
N LEU A 217 -8.19 -25.10 6.17
CA LEU A 217 -8.66 -24.75 4.83
C LEU A 217 -8.86 -26.00 3.98
N PRO A 218 -9.85 -26.02 3.06
CA PRO A 218 -10.00 -27.10 2.09
C PRO A 218 -8.71 -27.31 1.28
N ASP A 219 -8.40 -28.56 0.93
CA ASP A 219 -7.10 -29.01 0.40
C ASP A 219 -6.62 -28.25 -0.83
N GLU A 220 -7.51 -27.70 -1.66
CA GLU A 220 -7.17 -26.96 -2.89
C GLU A 220 -7.13 -25.43 -2.72
N THR A 221 -7.22 -24.94 -1.48
CA THR A 221 -7.31 -23.49 -1.22
C THR A 221 -5.92 -22.87 -1.12
N ALA A 222 -5.63 -21.91 -2.00
CA ALA A 222 -4.42 -21.10 -1.94
C ALA A 222 -4.53 -20.00 -0.86
N VAL A 223 -3.39 -19.58 -0.32
CA VAL A 223 -3.29 -18.41 0.57
C VAL A 223 -2.53 -17.31 -0.16
N LEU A 224 -3.16 -16.15 -0.29
CA LEU A 224 -2.54 -14.95 -0.83
C LEU A 224 -2.23 -13.97 0.31
N GLY A 225 -0.99 -14.03 0.80
CA GLY A 225 -0.43 -13.14 1.80
C GLY A 225 0.03 -11.81 1.21
N ILE A 226 -0.38 -10.69 1.79
CA ILE A 226 0.01 -9.35 1.34
C ILE A 226 0.60 -8.59 2.51
N ASP A 227 1.85 -8.16 2.35
CA ASP A 227 2.55 -7.36 3.35
C ASP A 227 1.91 -5.99 3.54
N GLU A 228 2.19 -5.36 4.67
CA GLU A 228 1.80 -3.98 4.95
C GLU A 228 2.38 -3.02 3.92
N HIS A 229 1.66 -1.92 3.66
CA HIS A 229 2.00 -0.94 2.62
C HIS A 229 2.30 -1.56 1.24
N THR A 230 1.62 -2.66 0.91
CA THR A 230 1.75 -3.37 -0.36
C THR A 230 0.37 -3.58 -0.99
N ALA A 231 0.30 -3.45 -2.30
CA ALA A 231 -0.88 -3.69 -3.10
C ALA A 231 -0.60 -4.74 -4.18
N VAL A 232 -1.55 -5.65 -4.39
CA VAL A 232 -1.54 -6.62 -5.50
C VAL A 232 -2.68 -6.25 -6.43
N LEU A 233 -2.33 -5.86 -7.65
CA LEU A 233 -3.27 -5.46 -8.70
C LEU A 233 -3.48 -6.64 -9.63
N LEU A 234 -4.69 -7.18 -9.70
CA LEU A 234 -5.07 -8.28 -10.56
C LEU A 234 -5.90 -7.74 -11.73
N ASP A 235 -5.33 -7.74 -12.93
CA ASP A 235 -5.92 -7.20 -14.15
C ASP A 235 -6.31 -8.33 -15.10
N TRP A 236 -7.60 -8.63 -15.19
CA TRP A 236 -8.11 -9.72 -16.04
C TRP A 236 -8.13 -9.37 -17.53
N GLU A 237 -8.21 -8.08 -17.88
CA GLU A 237 -8.12 -7.68 -19.30
C GLU A 237 -6.70 -7.89 -19.83
N ALA A 238 -5.69 -7.58 -19.01
CA ALA A 238 -4.29 -7.82 -19.34
C ALA A 238 -3.80 -9.25 -19.03
N GLY A 239 -4.56 -10.04 -18.28
CA GLY A 239 -4.14 -11.37 -17.81
C GLY A 239 -2.96 -11.34 -16.83
N ARG A 240 -2.76 -10.23 -16.10
CA ARG A 240 -1.55 -9.98 -15.31
C ARG A 240 -1.84 -9.51 -13.89
N GLY A 241 -1.07 -10.04 -12.94
CA GLY A 241 -0.91 -9.53 -11.59
C GLY A 241 0.33 -8.64 -11.46
N THR A 242 0.24 -7.57 -10.68
CA THR A 242 1.37 -6.66 -10.40
C THR A 242 1.43 -6.34 -8.91
N VAL A 243 2.61 -6.43 -8.31
CA VAL A 243 2.85 -6.01 -6.93
C VAL A 243 3.35 -4.56 -6.92
N LYS A 244 2.82 -3.74 -6.00
CA LYS A 244 3.23 -2.34 -5.79
C LYS A 244 3.37 -2.05 -4.30
N GLY A 245 4.20 -1.08 -3.95
CA GLY A 245 4.39 -0.64 -2.57
C GLY A 245 5.74 -1.02 -1.99
N LEU A 246 5.82 -1.20 -0.68
CA LEU A 246 7.10 -1.37 0.02
C LEU A 246 7.46 -2.83 0.31
N GLY A 247 6.47 -3.70 0.42
CA GLY A 247 6.66 -5.11 0.77
C GLY A 247 6.51 -6.03 -0.44
N LYS A 248 6.05 -7.25 -0.15
CA LYS A 248 5.91 -8.34 -1.11
C LYS A 248 4.54 -9.02 -1.00
N CYS A 249 4.22 -9.78 -2.02
CA CYS A 249 3.09 -10.70 -2.03
C CYS A 249 3.61 -12.13 -1.91
N THR A 250 3.06 -12.89 -0.97
CA THR A 250 3.37 -14.30 -0.76
C THR A 250 2.19 -15.15 -1.17
N LEU A 251 2.43 -16.15 -1.99
CA LEU A 251 1.42 -17.07 -2.47
C LEU A 251 1.77 -18.47 -2.00
N ARG A 252 0.90 -19.10 -1.21
CA ARG A 252 1.06 -20.48 -0.77
C ARG A 252 0.01 -21.38 -1.40
N ARG A 253 0.45 -22.32 -2.23
CA ARG A 253 -0.43 -23.30 -2.86
C ARG A 253 -0.26 -24.68 -2.27
N PRO A 254 -1.33 -25.48 -2.16
CA PRO A 254 -1.21 -26.92 -1.98
C PRO A 254 -0.69 -27.58 -3.27
N THR A 255 0.26 -28.50 -3.16
CA THR A 255 0.70 -29.36 -4.27
C THR A 255 -0.30 -30.50 -4.45
N GLY A 256 -0.65 -30.83 -5.70
CA GLY A 256 -1.38 -32.05 -5.98
C GLY A 256 -0.57 -33.31 -5.61
N GLY A 257 -1.26 -34.39 -5.20
CA GLY A 257 -0.65 -35.68 -4.90
C GLY A 257 -1.07 -36.32 -3.57
N LEU A 258 -0.56 -37.52 -3.29
CA LEU A 258 -0.89 -38.34 -2.11
C LEU A 258 -0.40 -37.76 -0.76
N ALA A 259 0.46 -36.74 -0.78
CA ALA A 259 0.94 -36.01 0.40
C ALA A 259 1.05 -34.51 0.06
N PRO A 260 -0.01 -33.71 0.26
CA PRO A 260 -0.02 -32.31 -0.12
C PRO A 260 1.01 -31.52 0.71
N ARG A 261 2.10 -31.10 0.07
CA ARG A 261 2.98 -30.04 0.58
C ARG A 261 2.43 -28.70 0.12
N ARG A 262 2.91 -27.60 0.72
CA ARG A 262 2.58 -26.27 0.22
C ARG A 262 3.80 -25.62 -0.39
N VAL A 263 3.70 -25.23 -1.65
CA VAL A 263 4.73 -24.46 -2.37
C VAL A 263 4.47 -22.99 -2.11
N GLU A 264 5.53 -22.28 -1.71
CA GLU A 264 5.51 -20.84 -1.51
C GLU A 264 6.18 -20.16 -2.70
N ARG A 265 5.50 -19.16 -3.26
CA ARG A 265 6.03 -18.25 -4.27
C ARG A 265 5.95 -16.83 -3.74
N VAL A 266 7.01 -16.05 -3.94
CA VAL A 266 7.13 -14.69 -3.43
C VAL A 266 7.31 -13.73 -4.60
N PHE A 267 6.49 -12.69 -4.64
CA PHE A 267 6.56 -11.62 -5.62
C PHE A 267 7.00 -10.34 -4.92
N ALA A 268 8.20 -9.86 -5.24
CA ALA A 268 8.73 -8.59 -4.72
C ALA A 268 7.94 -7.39 -5.26
N SER A 269 8.18 -6.20 -4.70
CA SER A 269 7.62 -4.97 -5.25
C SER A 269 7.99 -4.78 -6.72
N ASP A 270 7.06 -4.23 -7.49
CA ASP A 270 7.12 -4.07 -8.95
C ASP A 270 7.18 -5.36 -9.78
N ALA A 271 7.21 -6.54 -9.14
CA ALA A 271 7.10 -7.81 -9.85
C ALA A 271 5.75 -7.92 -10.57
N THR A 272 5.79 -8.51 -11.76
CA THR A 272 4.60 -8.88 -12.51
C THR A 272 4.55 -10.37 -12.72
N PHE A 273 3.34 -10.92 -12.74
CA PHE A 273 3.09 -12.34 -12.91
C PHE A 273 1.80 -12.60 -13.69
N ARG A 274 1.70 -13.78 -14.29
CA ARG A 274 0.51 -14.25 -14.99
C ARG A 274 -0.61 -14.60 -14.01
N LEU A 275 -1.86 -14.18 -14.28
CA LEU A 275 -2.98 -14.49 -13.38
C LEU A 275 -3.24 -15.99 -13.25
N GLU A 276 -2.95 -16.78 -14.29
CA GLU A 276 -3.12 -18.23 -14.28
C GLU A 276 -2.31 -18.88 -13.16
N VAL A 277 -1.20 -18.26 -12.75
CA VAL A 277 -0.45 -18.69 -11.57
C VAL A 277 -1.44 -18.84 -10.44
N LEU A 278 -2.28 -17.84 -10.09
CA LEU A 278 -3.23 -17.86 -8.98
C LEU A 278 -4.26 -19.02 -8.98
N CYS A 279 -4.48 -19.70 -10.10
CA CYS A 279 -5.45 -20.79 -10.22
C CYS A 279 -4.93 -22.11 -9.63
N ALA A 280 -5.85 -23.02 -9.29
CA ALA A 280 -5.50 -24.37 -8.83
C ALA A 280 -5.03 -25.23 -10.03
N GLY A 281 -3.95 -25.99 -9.85
CA GLY A 281 -3.44 -26.91 -10.89
C GLY A 281 -2.64 -26.26 -12.03
N ALA A 282 -2.34 -24.96 -11.96
CA ALA A 282 -1.38 -24.35 -12.88
C ALA A 282 0.02 -24.99 -12.66
N GLU A 283 0.65 -25.47 -13.72
CA GLU A 283 2.00 -26.02 -13.66
C GLU A 283 2.96 -24.95 -13.16
N ASP A 284 3.92 -25.37 -12.32
CA ASP A 284 4.98 -24.52 -11.83
C ASP A 284 5.97 -24.26 -12.97
N ASP A 285 5.60 -23.48 -13.99
CA ASP A 285 6.59 -22.97 -14.94
C ASP A 285 7.54 -22.04 -14.17
N GLU A 286 8.82 -22.43 -14.10
CA GLU A 286 9.88 -21.76 -13.33
C GLU A 286 10.39 -20.46 -13.97
N ALA A 287 9.86 -20.04 -15.11
CA ALA A 287 10.31 -18.83 -15.78
C ALA A 287 9.18 -18.23 -16.62
N GLU A 288 8.58 -17.13 -16.15
CA GLU A 288 8.14 -16.02 -16.99
C GLU A 288 7.49 -14.94 -16.09
N THR A 289 8.34 -14.10 -15.49
CA THR A 289 7.98 -12.70 -15.27
C THR A 289 7.65 -12.11 -16.64
N CYS A 290 6.45 -11.55 -16.83
CA CYS A 290 6.12 -10.89 -18.09
C CYS A 290 7.11 -9.72 -18.30
N ALA A 291 7.90 -9.78 -19.36
CA ALA A 291 8.88 -8.74 -19.68
C ALA A 291 8.20 -7.36 -19.77
N ALA A 292 8.71 -6.40 -19.00
CA ALA A 292 8.48 -4.98 -19.24
C ALA A 292 9.29 -4.53 -20.48
N PRO A 293 8.92 -3.43 -21.17
CA PRO A 293 9.72 -2.90 -22.26
C PRO A 293 11.12 -2.54 -21.75
N GLU A 294 12.13 -2.86 -22.57
CA GLU A 294 13.56 -2.77 -22.25
C GLU A 294 13.97 -1.38 -21.77
N THR A 295 14.49 -1.31 -20.54
CA THR A 295 15.47 -0.30 -20.14
C THR A 295 16.65 -0.98 -19.47
N GLU A 296 17.82 -0.48 -19.84
CA GLU A 296 19.16 -1.07 -19.76
C GLU A 296 19.55 -1.75 -18.43
N LYS A 297 20.25 -2.87 -18.58
CA LYS A 297 20.74 -3.79 -17.55
C LYS A 297 21.73 -3.12 -16.59
N ALA A 298 21.54 -3.37 -15.30
CA ALA A 298 22.63 -3.45 -14.32
C ALA A 298 22.64 -4.86 -13.73
N THR A 299 23.72 -5.60 -13.98
CA THR A 299 24.00 -6.95 -13.50
C THR A 299 24.27 -6.96 -11.99
N GLY A 300 23.59 -7.83 -11.25
CA GLY A 300 23.84 -8.08 -9.83
C GLY A 300 23.37 -9.47 -9.42
N ASP A 301 24.34 -10.38 -9.38
CA ASP A 301 24.44 -11.71 -8.78
C ASP A 301 23.24 -12.25 -7.94
N GLN A 302 22.71 -13.40 -8.37
CA GLN A 302 21.74 -14.22 -7.64
C GLN A 302 22.50 -15.21 -6.76
N GLY A 303 22.30 -15.13 -5.44
CA GLY A 303 22.71 -16.16 -4.50
C GLY A 303 21.52 -16.64 -3.68
N ASP A 304 21.17 -17.91 -3.85
CA ASP A 304 20.30 -18.66 -2.95
C ASP A 304 20.70 -18.39 -1.48
N ARG A 305 19.76 -17.94 -0.66
CA ARG A 305 19.97 -17.87 0.80
C ARG A 305 18.78 -18.49 1.52
N GLU A 306 18.97 -19.75 1.92
CA GLU A 306 18.27 -20.36 3.04
C GLU A 306 18.38 -19.45 4.28
N PHE A 307 17.28 -19.31 5.03
CA PHE A 307 17.23 -18.52 6.25
C PHE A 307 17.99 -19.23 7.39
N PRO A 308 19.08 -18.68 7.95
CA PRO A 308 19.71 -19.26 9.13
C PRO A 308 18.84 -19.00 10.36
N GLU A 309 18.61 -20.03 11.17
CA GLU A 309 17.80 -19.99 12.40
C GLU A 309 18.46 -19.24 13.58
N SER A 310 19.55 -18.49 13.36
CA SER A 310 20.15 -17.59 14.36
C SER A 310 20.91 -16.43 13.71
N LEU A 311 20.58 -15.18 14.04
CA LEU A 311 21.43 -14.02 13.79
C LEU A 311 22.58 -14.05 14.82
N GLY A 312 23.78 -14.50 14.43
CA GLY A 312 24.97 -14.27 15.24
C GLY A 312 25.37 -12.79 15.20
N GLU A 313 26.10 -12.28 16.21
CA GLU A 313 26.61 -10.90 16.27
C GLU A 313 27.30 -10.47 14.96
N VAL A 314 28.00 -11.40 14.31
CA VAL A 314 28.70 -11.19 13.03
C VAL A 314 27.72 -10.94 11.85
N ASP A 315 26.53 -11.57 11.83
CA ASP A 315 25.51 -11.38 10.78
C ASP A 315 24.74 -10.05 10.98
N PHE A 316 24.47 -9.65 12.23
CA PHE A 316 23.81 -8.38 12.54
C PHE A 316 24.62 -7.17 12.04
N TRP A 317 25.89 -7.06 12.46
CA TRP A 317 26.73 -5.92 12.09
C TRP A 317 27.07 -5.88 10.59
N SER A 318 27.07 -7.04 9.94
CA SER A 318 27.22 -7.12 8.48
C SER A 318 26.06 -6.46 7.74
N ARG A 319 24.83 -6.71 8.20
CA ARG A 319 23.61 -6.08 7.66
C ARG A 319 23.54 -4.59 7.99
N VAL A 320 23.94 -4.17 9.20
CA VAL A 320 24.04 -2.75 9.57
C VAL A 320 24.98 -2.02 8.59
N ARG A 321 26.17 -2.58 8.31
CA ARG A 321 27.12 -1.99 7.36
C ARG A 321 26.59 -1.93 5.92
N GLN A 322 25.83 -2.94 5.48
CA GLN A 322 25.20 -2.93 4.15
C GLN A 322 24.15 -1.81 4.03
N LEU A 323 23.31 -1.66 5.05
CA LEU A 323 22.33 -0.57 5.14
C LEU A 323 23.05 0.79 5.19
N GLU A 324 24.19 0.87 5.89
CA GLU A 324 25.00 2.10 5.95
C GLU A 324 25.56 2.51 4.59
N SER A 325 26.12 1.57 3.83
CA SER A 325 26.59 1.85 2.45
C SER A 325 25.44 2.40 1.60
N THR A 326 24.29 1.71 1.65
CA THR A 326 23.08 2.11 0.92
C THR A 326 22.61 3.50 1.32
N PHE A 327 22.60 3.81 2.62
CA PHE A 327 22.21 5.11 3.14
C PHE A 327 23.17 6.21 2.65
N ARG A 328 24.48 6.00 2.76
CA ARG A 328 25.50 6.98 2.34
C ARG A 328 25.47 7.23 0.83
N GLU A 329 25.36 6.19 0.02
CA GLU A 329 25.23 6.30 -1.45
C GLU A 329 23.96 7.06 -1.83
N SER A 330 22.84 6.74 -1.18
CA SER A 330 21.56 7.43 -1.42
C SER A 330 21.61 8.91 -1.04
N MET A 331 22.25 9.22 0.09
CA MET A 331 22.46 10.61 0.54
C MET A 331 23.37 11.38 -0.41
N ALA A 332 24.46 10.77 -0.90
CA ALA A 332 25.33 11.38 -1.91
C ALA A 332 24.60 11.61 -3.24
N GLY A 333 23.86 10.61 -3.71
CA GLY A 333 23.13 10.62 -4.99
C GLY A 333 21.82 11.42 -5.00
N ARG A 334 21.44 12.10 -3.91
CA ARG A 334 20.13 12.79 -3.76
C ARG A 334 18.92 11.84 -3.94
N ASN A 335 19.09 10.56 -3.66
CA ASN A 335 18.02 9.58 -3.69
C ASN A 335 17.31 9.53 -2.34
N SER A 336 16.26 10.33 -2.18
CA SER A 336 15.45 10.37 -0.95
C SER A 336 14.76 9.05 -0.64
N HIS A 337 14.38 8.29 -1.67
CA HIS A 337 13.72 6.99 -1.51
C HIS A 337 14.68 5.93 -0.96
N GLY A 338 15.89 5.83 -1.51
CA GLY A 338 16.92 4.91 -1.01
C GLY A 338 17.38 5.22 0.42
N ALA A 339 17.49 6.51 0.78
CA ALA A 339 17.82 6.93 2.14
C ALA A 339 16.71 6.55 3.15
N ALA A 340 15.43 6.74 2.77
CA ALA A 340 14.29 6.33 3.58
C ALA A 340 14.22 4.79 3.73
N ALA A 341 14.46 4.05 2.66
CA ALA A 341 14.49 2.59 2.68
C ALA A 341 15.57 2.04 3.62
N ALA A 342 16.78 2.63 3.62
CA ALA A 342 17.86 2.23 4.53
C ALA A 342 17.54 2.51 6.00
N LEU A 343 16.93 3.67 6.30
CA LEU A 343 16.45 4.02 7.65
C LEU A 343 15.43 3.01 8.17
N LEU A 344 14.37 2.74 7.40
CA LEU A 344 13.35 1.76 7.78
C LEU A 344 13.91 0.33 7.87
N GLY A 345 14.87 -0.01 7.01
CA GLY A 345 15.59 -1.28 7.08
C GLY A 345 16.37 -1.45 8.40
N LEU A 346 17.02 -0.38 8.88
CA LEU A 346 17.75 -0.41 10.15
C LEU A 346 16.80 -0.49 11.35
N ASP A 347 15.66 0.20 11.31
CA ASP A 347 14.61 0.11 12.35
C ASP A 347 14.07 -1.34 12.48
N MET A 348 13.76 -1.98 11.35
CA MET A 348 13.34 -3.39 11.33
C MET A 348 14.44 -4.33 11.85
N LEU A 349 15.70 -4.10 11.48
CA LEU A 349 16.83 -4.92 11.93
C LEU A 349 17.08 -4.78 13.43
N LEU A 350 16.96 -3.56 13.98
CA LEU A 350 17.05 -3.28 15.42
C LEU A 350 15.96 -4.01 16.21
N TRP A 351 14.74 -4.04 15.68
CA TRP A 351 13.65 -4.78 16.30
C TRP A 351 13.90 -6.30 16.29
N GLN A 352 14.33 -6.86 15.16
CA GLN A 352 14.68 -8.29 15.06
C GLN A 352 15.81 -8.70 16.01
N ALA A 353 16.84 -7.86 16.12
CA ALA A 353 17.96 -8.09 17.04
C ALA A 353 17.50 -8.10 18.51
N GLN A 354 16.55 -7.23 18.86
CA GLN A 354 15.98 -7.19 20.20
C GLN A 354 15.16 -8.44 20.54
N GLU A 355 14.38 -8.98 19.60
CA GLU A 355 13.62 -10.22 19.81
C GLU A 355 14.53 -11.46 19.91
N MET A 356 15.64 -11.48 19.17
CA MET A 356 16.58 -12.60 19.17
C MET A 356 17.56 -12.58 20.36
N GLY A 357 17.45 -11.59 21.26
CA GLY A 357 18.25 -11.51 22.47
C GLY A 357 19.69 -11.07 22.23
N LEU A 358 19.94 -10.27 21.19
CA LEU A 358 21.24 -9.62 20.98
C LEU A 358 21.59 -8.74 22.21
N ALA A 359 22.88 -8.58 22.50
CA ALA A 359 23.32 -7.85 23.67
C ALA A 359 22.75 -6.40 23.69
N PRO A 360 22.21 -5.91 24.82
CA PRO A 360 21.65 -4.57 24.92
C PRO A 360 22.60 -3.45 24.48
N GLU A 361 23.91 -3.65 24.67
CA GLU A 361 24.96 -2.73 24.26
C GLU A 361 25.06 -2.60 22.74
N GLU A 362 24.90 -3.70 22.00
CA GLU A 362 24.94 -3.71 20.53
C GLU A 362 23.68 -3.06 19.94
N ILE A 363 22.52 -3.33 20.56
CA ILE A 363 21.25 -2.67 20.19
C ILE A 363 21.36 -1.16 20.44
N ALA A 364 21.94 -0.75 21.57
CA ALA A 364 22.17 0.67 21.88
C ALA A 364 23.11 1.32 20.85
N GLN A 365 24.19 0.63 20.48
CA GLN A 365 25.14 1.12 19.47
C GLN A 365 24.49 1.29 18.09
N ALA A 366 23.69 0.32 17.63
CA ALA A 366 22.98 0.44 16.36
C ALA A 366 21.86 1.50 16.41
N ARG A 367 21.24 1.74 17.57
CA ARG A 367 20.30 2.87 17.76
C ARG A 367 20.99 4.23 17.66
N GLU A 368 22.25 4.36 18.09
CA GLU A 368 23.01 5.59 17.85
C GLU A 368 23.25 5.82 16.36
N ILE A 369 23.63 4.78 15.61
CA ILE A 369 23.78 4.87 14.15
C ILE A 369 22.47 5.31 13.49
N PHE A 370 21.33 4.75 13.92
CA PHE A 370 20.02 5.15 13.44
C PHE A 370 19.71 6.64 13.71
N ARG A 371 20.02 7.12 14.92
CA ARG A 371 19.87 8.54 15.28
C ARG A 371 20.77 9.45 14.45
N GLU A 372 22.01 9.04 14.19
CA GLU A 372 22.93 9.78 13.33
C GLU A 372 22.39 9.92 11.91
N TRP A 373 21.82 8.87 11.34
CA TRP A 373 21.22 8.91 10.00
C TRP A 373 19.99 9.81 9.96
N LEU A 374 19.14 9.79 11.00
CA LEU A 374 18.01 10.72 11.11
C LEU A 374 18.47 12.17 11.15
N VAL A 375 19.53 12.47 11.92
CA VAL A 375 20.12 13.81 11.98
C VAL A 375 20.70 14.20 10.62
N ALA A 376 21.39 13.29 9.93
CA ALA A 376 21.95 13.56 8.60
C ALA A 376 20.87 13.87 7.55
N VAL A 377 19.75 13.14 7.57
CA VAL A 377 18.59 13.44 6.72
C VAL A 377 18.00 14.80 7.08
N ALA A 378 17.80 15.07 8.37
CA ALA A 378 17.24 16.34 8.84
C ALA A 378 18.13 17.54 8.46
N GLN A 379 19.46 17.41 8.60
CA GLN A 379 20.44 18.43 8.21
C GLN A 379 20.42 18.69 6.69
N ARG A 380 20.19 17.65 5.88
CA ARG A 380 20.08 17.79 4.43
C ARG A 380 18.74 18.39 3.98
N LEU A 381 17.66 18.13 4.72
CA LEU A 381 16.35 18.74 4.50
C LEU A 381 16.30 20.21 4.96
N ALA A 382 17.15 20.58 5.92
CA ALA A 382 17.39 21.96 6.29
C ALA A 382 18.16 22.65 5.15
N LEU A 383 17.44 23.20 4.17
CA LEU A 383 18.04 24.06 3.14
C LEU A 383 18.85 25.16 3.82
N SER A 384 20.14 25.26 3.50
CA SER A 384 20.97 26.35 4.00
C SER A 384 20.44 27.69 3.49
N LYS A 385 20.88 28.80 4.08
CA LYS A 385 20.54 30.12 3.55
C LYS A 385 21.10 30.31 2.14
N GLU A 386 22.26 29.73 1.84
CA GLU A 386 22.84 29.71 0.49
C GLU A 386 22.01 28.86 -0.47
N ASP A 387 21.51 27.69 -0.07
CA ASP A 387 20.66 26.85 -0.94
C ASP A 387 19.33 27.54 -1.26
N LYS A 388 18.69 28.15 -0.25
CA LYS A 388 17.46 28.95 -0.45
C LYS A 388 17.73 30.13 -1.37
N ALA A 389 18.86 30.82 -1.21
CA ALA A 389 19.25 31.90 -2.09
C ALA A 389 19.51 31.41 -3.51
N GLY A 390 20.19 30.27 -3.70
CA GLY A 390 20.45 29.69 -5.01
C GLY A 390 19.17 29.30 -5.77
N ILE A 391 18.19 28.72 -5.06
CA ILE A 391 16.88 28.36 -5.63
C ILE A 391 16.07 29.60 -6.02
N LEU A 392 16.12 30.65 -5.19
CA LEU A 392 15.35 31.87 -5.39
C LEU A 392 16.00 32.84 -6.39
N ALA A 393 17.33 32.76 -6.60
CA ALA A 393 18.09 33.71 -7.42
C ALA A 393 17.51 33.97 -8.82
N PRO A 394 17.19 32.96 -9.64
CA PRO A 394 16.67 33.21 -10.99
C PRO A 394 15.37 34.02 -11.00
N VAL A 395 14.55 33.89 -9.95
CA VAL A 395 13.27 34.60 -9.82
C VAL A 395 13.47 35.98 -9.20
N VAL A 396 14.24 36.06 -8.11
CA VAL A 396 14.49 37.31 -7.39
C VAL A 396 15.29 38.28 -8.26
N ASP A 397 16.31 37.82 -8.97
CA ASP A 397 17.13 38.67 -9.84
C ASP A 397 16.27 39.26 -10.97
N ARG A 398 15.35 38.47 -11.54
CA ARG A 398 14.42 38.97 -12.56
C ARG A 398 13.42 39.99 -12.02
N LEU A 399 12.93 39.80 -10.79
CA LEU A 399 12.06 40.76 -10.11
C LEU A 399 12.82 42.07 -9.78
N LEU A 400 14.10 41.98 -9.42
CA LEU A 400 14.94 43.16 -9.18
C LEU A 400 15.24 43.94 -10.47
N GLU A 401 15.41 43.25 -11.60
CA GLU A 401 15.49 43.89 -12.93
C GLU A 401 14.21 44.65 -13.26
N TRP A 402 13.04 44.02 -13.13
CA TRP A 402 11.76 44.70 -13.34
C TRP A 402 11.56 45.87 -12.38
N ARG A 403 11.97 45.73 -11.12
CA ARG A 403 11.94 46.85 -10.17
C ARG A 403 12.80 48.02 -10.66
N ARG A 404 13.97 47.76 -11.26
CA ARG A 404 14.84 48.81 -11.82
C ARG A 404 14.19 49.51 -13.00
N GLU A 405 13.63 48.76 -13.95
CA GLU A 405 12.88 49.31 -15.10
C GLU A 405 11.74 50.22 -14.64
N ARG A 406 10.94 49.78 -13.66
CA ARG A 406 9.85 50.61 -13.11
C ARG A 406 10.34 51.90 -12.44
N ARG A 407 11.52 51.87 -11.80
CA ARG A 407 12.14 53.09 -11.24
C ARG A 407 12.62 54.06 -12.33
N GLU A 408 13.17 53.55 -13.43
CA GLU A 408 13.58 54.36 -14.58
C GLU A 408 12.38 55.03 -15.26
N GLU A 409 11.24 54.35 -15.28
CA GLU A 409 9.95 54.87 -15.77
C GLU A 409 9.22 55.78 -14.76
N HIS A 410 9.82 56.07 -13.60
CA HIS A 410 9.22 56.82 -12.49
C HIS A 410 7.94 56.21 -11.88
N ASP A 411 7.69 54.91 -12.10
CA ASP A 411 6.62 54.15 -11.45
C ASP A 411 7.09 53.60 -10.09
N TRP A 412 7.14 54.50 -9.12
CA TRP A 412 7.55 54.20 -7.75
C TRP A 412 6.59 53.22 -7.05
N GLY A 413 5.29 53.28 -7.37
CA GLY A 413 4.27 52.44 -6.75
C GLY A 413 4.47 50.95 -7.06
N THR A 414 4.71 50.62 -8.33
CA THR A 414 5.00 49.23 -8.74
C THR A 414 6.36 48.77 -8.22
N ALA A 415 7.37 49.64 -8.23
CA ALA A 415 8.71 49.32 -7.72
C ALA A 415 8.70 48.98 -6.21
N ASP A 416 7.93 49.71 -5.40
CA ASP A 416 7.76 49.44 -3.98
C ASP A 416 6.87 48.21 -3.74
N GLY A 417 5.86 47.98 -4.58
CA GLY A 417 5.06 46.75 -4.57
C GLY A 417 5.91 45.48 -4.73
N ILE A 418 6.85 45.49 -5.68
CA ILE A 418 7.79 44.37 -5.89
C ILE A 418 8.68 44.16 -4.65
N ARG A 419 9.19 45.23 -4.03
CA ARG A 419 10.01 45.14 -2.81
C ARG A 419 9.23 44.54 -1.65
N ASN A 420 7.98 44.97 -1.47
CA ASN A 420 7.12 44.49 -0.39
C ASN A 420 6.74 43.01 -0.59
N ALA A 421 6.42 42.60 -1.82
CA ALA A 421 6.15 41.20 -2.14
C ALA A 421 7.38 40.30 -1.88
N LEU A 422 8.59 40.77 -2.22
CA LEU A 422 9.82 40.07 -1.87
C LEU A 422 10.01 39.96 -0.35
N ALA A 423 9.74 41.04 0.39
CA ALA A 423 9.86 41.05 1.85
C ALA A 423 8.83 40.14 2.55
N GLU A 424 7.60 40.09 2.06
CA GLU A 424 6.55 39.14 2.49
C GLU A 424 6.97 37.70 2.20
N GLY A 425 7.62 37.46 1.06
CA GLY A 425 8.24 36.18 0.70
C GLY A 425 9.52 35.84 1.48
N GLY A 426 9.93 36.66 2.46
CA GLY A 426 11.11 36.44 3.29
C GLY A 426 12.44 36.84 2.66
N VAL A 427 12.42 37.60 1.56
CA VAL A 427 13.61 38.12 0.87
C VAL A 427 13.81 39.60 1.23
N LEU A 428 14.93 39.90 1.86
CA LEU A 428 15.32 41.27 2.20
C LEU A 428 16.15 41.86 1.06
N VAL A 429 15.75 43.03 0.57
CA VAL A 429 16.46 43.78 -0.47
C VAL A 429 17.08 45.05 0.13
N GLU A 430 18.39 45.18 -0.03
CA GLU A 430 19.22 46.31 0.37
C GLU A 430 19.77 46.99 -0.89
N ASP A 431 19.40 48.25 -1.10
CA ASP A 431 19.89 49.04 -2.22
C ASP A 431 21.33 49.53 -1.91
N THR A 432 22.28 49.25 -2.80
CA THR A 432 23.67 49.73 -2.68
C THR A 432 24.10 50.53 -3.92
N PRO A 433 25.15 51.35 -3.85
CA PRO A 433 25.69 52.08 -5.01
C PRO A 433 26.09 51.18 -6.18
N ASP A 434 26.46 49.93 -5.90
CA ASP A 434 26.85 48.92 -6.90
C ASP A 434 25.65 48.08 -7.42
N GLY A 435 24.43 48.38 -6.97
CA GLY A 435 23.20 47.66 -7.31
C GLY A 435 22.49 47.04 -6.10
N PRO A 436 21.26 46.52 -6.28
CA PRO A 436 20.50 45.89 -5.19
C PRO A 436 21.14 44.57 -4.78
N ARG A 437 21.39 44.41 -3.48
CA ARG A 437 21.77 43.14 -2.86
C ARG A 437 20.59 42.56 -2.11
N TRP A 438 20.49 41.24 -2.05
CA TRP A 438 19.40 40.60 -1.34
C TRP A 438 19.85 39.38 -0.54
N ARG A 439 19.08 39.03 0.49
CA ARG A 439 19.29 37.83 1.32
C ARG A 439 17.98 37.23 1.79
N VAL A 440 17.96 35.91 1.96
CA VAL A 440 16.84 35.19 2.57
C VAL A 440 16.89 35.33 4.09
N ARG A 441 15.75 35.57 4.73
CA ARG A 441 15.62 35.68 6.19
C ARG A 441 16.00 34.40 6.91
#